data_AF-A0A2G1MBY9-F1
#
_entry.id   AF-A0A2G1MBY9-F1
#
_cell.length_a   1.000
_cell.length_b   1.000
_cell.length_c   1.000
_cell.angle_alpha   90.00
_cell.angle_beta   90.00
_cell.angle_gamma   90.00
#
_symmetry.space_group_name_H-M   'P 1'
#
loop_
_entity.id
_entity.type
_entity.pdbx_description
1 polymer ?
#
loop_
_entity_poly.entity_id
_entity_poly.type
_entity_poly.pdbx_seq_one_letter_code
_entity_poly.pdbx_strand_id
1 'polypeptide(L)' 'MLHLLDVQDAFCLARLRDRNVRGDHPSTVSDAQFRQNADHFVAPTSPGEIEIRLHGSERYLTASLRR' A
#
# COMPACT_ATOMS: atom_id res chain seq x y z
N MET A 1 9.10 14.63 6.32
CA MET A 1 9.09 13.86 5.07
C MET A 1 8.22 12.62 5.24
N LEU A 2 7.27 12.41 4.33
CA LEU A 2 6.37 11.26 4.28
C LEU A 2 6.80 10.32 3.15
N HIS A 3 6.84 9.02 3.40
CA HIS A 3 7.15 8.03 2.37
C HIS A 3 5.86 7.35 1.91
N LEU A 4 5.51 7.50 0.62
CA LEU A 4 4.38 6.81 0.02
C LEU A 4 4.89 5.63 -0.79
N LEU A 5 4.44 4.42 -0.46
CA LEU A 5 4.74 3.22 -1.24
C LEU A 5 3.66 3.05 -2.31
N ASP A 6 4.02 3.27 -3.58
CA ASP A 6 3.13 3.06 -4.72
C ASP A 6 3.23 1.59 -5.19
N VAL A 7 2.44 0.74 -4.55
CA VAL A 7 2.43 -0.71 -4.76
C VAL A 7 0.98 -1.16 -4.92
N GLN A 8 0.70 -1.94 -5.96
CA GLN A 8 -0.65 -2.44 -6.19
C GLN A 8 -1.13 -3.35 -5.05
N ASP A 9 -2.41 -3.23 -4.72
CA ASP A 9 -3.08 -4.02 -3.68
C ASP A 9 -2.88 -5.52 -3.84
N ALA A 10 -2.86 -6.03 -5.08
CA ALA A 10 -2.64 -7.45 -5.36
C ALA A 10 -1.29 -7.96 -4.81
N PHE A 11 -0.23 -7.16 -4.92
CA PHE A 11 1.09 -7.51 -4.35
C PHE A 11 1.09 -7.40 -2.83
N CYS A 12 0.46 -6.36 -2.28
CA CYS A 12 0.32 -6.18 -0.84
C CYS A 12 -0.44 -7.36 -0.20
N LEU A 13 -1.55 -7.78 -0.82
CA LEU A 13 -2.36 -8.90 -0.37
C LEU A 13 -1.62 -10.24 -0.46
N ALA A 14 -0.87 -10.48 -1.54
CA ALA A 14 -0.04 -11.68 -1.67
C ALA A 14 1.00 -11.76 -0.54
N ARG A 15 1.72 -10.67 -0.29
CA ARG A 15 2.70 -10.60 0.82
C ARG A 15 2.06 -10.76 2.19
N LEU A 16 0.85 -10.23 2.37
CA LEU A 16 0.08 -10.40 3.60
C LEU A 16 -0.26 -11.88 3.85
N ARG A 17 -0.73 -12.59 2.83
CA ARG A 17 -1.04 -14.02 2.91
C ARG A 17 0.20 -14.84 3.27
N ASP A 18 1.33 -14.57 2.62
CA ASP A 18 2.60 -15.25 2.93
C ASP A 18 3.05 -14.99 4.37
N ARG A 19 2.92 -13.75 4.85
CA ARG A 19 3.21 -13.40 6.25
C ARG A 19 2.28 -14.14 7.23
N ASN A 20 0.99 -14.19 6.94
CA ASN A 20 0.01 -14.87 7.77
C ASN A 20 0.29 -16.39 7.85
N VAL A 21 0.71 -17.01 6.74
CA VAL A 21 1.10 -18.44 6.71
C VAL A 21 2.36 -18.70 7.52
N ARG A 22 3.35 -17.80 7.45
CA ARG A 22 4.61 -17.93 8.20
C ARG A 22 4.41 -17.89 9.72
N GLY A 23 3.44 -17.11 10.21
CA GLY A 23 3.13 -17.07 11.64
C GLY A 23 4.25 -16.46 12.51
N ASP A 24 5.18 -15.71 11.92
CA ASP A 24 6.29 -15.05 12.63
C ASP A 24 5.81 -13.95 13.62
N HIS A 25 4.52 -13.61 13.57
CA HIS A 25 3.87 -12.68 14.49
C HIS A 25 2.46 -13.19 14.87
N PRO A 26 1.91 -12.78 16.03
CA PRO A 26 0.62 -13.29 16.51
C PRO A 26 -0.60 -12.70 15.78
N SER A 27 -0.42 -11.79 14.82
CA SER A 27 -1.52 -10.99 14.25
C SER A 27 -1.87 -11.40 12.83
N THR A 28 -2.83 -12.30 12.67
CA THR A 28 -3.35 -12.68 11.36
C THR A 28 -4.41 -11.67 10.89
N VAL A 29 -4.28 -11.15 9.66
CA VAL A 29 -5.27 -10.24 9.05
C VAL A 29 -5.96 -10.95 7.89
N SER A 30 -7.28 -11.02 7.90
CA SER A 30 -8.03 -11.62 6.80
C SER A 30 -8.00 -10.76 5.54
N ASP A 31 -8.19 -11.37 4.37
CA ASP A 31 -8.30 -10.64 3.11
C ASP A 31 -9.42 -9.59 3.11
N ALA A 32 -10.52 -9.83 3.83
CA ALA A 32 -11.64 -8.89 3.95
C ALA A 32 -11.23 -7.63 4.75
N GLN A 33 -10.50 -7.81 5.84
CA GLN A 33 -9.96 -6.68 6.63
C GLN A 33 -8.92 -5.89 5.84
N PHE A 34 -8.10 -6.57 5.03
CA PHE A 34 -7.19 -5.88 4.11
C PHE A 34 -7.95 -5.00 3.13
N ARG A 35 -8.98 -5.55 2.46
CA ARG A 35 -9.81 -4.81 1.50
C ARG A 35 -10.50 -3.61 2.13
N GLN A 36 -11.08 -3.78 3.33
CA GLN A 36 -11.68 -2.67 4.07
C GLN A 36 -10.69 -1.51 4.26
N ASN A 37 -9.44 -1.80 4.62
CA ASN A 37 -8.43 -0.76 4.77
C ASN A 37 -8.00 -0.15 3.42
N ALA A 38 -7.85 -0.97 2.38
CA ALA A 38 -7.49 -0.52 1.04
C ALA A 38 -8.57 0.39 0.43
N ASP A 39 -9.85 0.05 0.60
CA ASP A 39 -10.99 0.83 0.12
C ASP A 39 -11.08 2.22 0.78
N HIS A 40 -10.53 2.37 1.98
CA HIS A 40 -10.46 3.65 2.69
C HIS A 40 -9.16 4.42 2.46
N PHE A 41 -8.21 3.87 1.70
CA PHE A 41 -6.97 4.55 1.42
C PHE A 41 -7.18 5.75 0.50
N VAL A 42 -6.70 6.91 0.94
CA VAL A 42 -6.62 8.12 0.13
C VAL A 42 -5.17 8.57 0.12
N ALA A 43 -4.61 8.70 -1.09
CA ALA A 43 -3.24 9.18 -1.23
C ALA A 43 -3.10 10.55 -0.56
N PRO A 44 -2.03 10.77 0.24
CA PRO A 44 -1.79 12.07 0.85
C PRO A 44 -1.60 13.09 -0.26
N THR A 45 -2.39 14.16 -0.23
CA THR A 45 -2.11 15.36 -1.02
C THR A 45 -1.07 16.20 -0.27
N SER A 46 -0.37 17.11 -0.95
CA SER A 46 0.56 18.05 -0.30
C SER A 46 -0.07 19.46 -0.16
N PRO A 47 -1.04 19.67 0.75
CA PRO A 47 -1.56 21.01 1.03
C PRO A 47 -0.73 21.77 2.08
N GLY A 48 0.52 21.35 2.40
CA GLY A 48 1.36 21.94 3.46
C GLY A 48 2.87 21.62 3.34
N GLU A 49 3.65 21.77 4.42
CA GLU A 49 5.14 21.68 4.46
C GLU A 49 5.75 20.26 4.42
N ILE A 50 4.92 19.20 4.30
CA ILE A 50 5.43 17.83 4.34
C ILE A 50 5.84 17.40 2.93
N GLU A 51 7.15 17.25 2.71
CA GLU A 51 7.71 16.61 1.51
C GLU A 51 7.22 15.15 1.44
N ILE A 52 6.62 14.78 0.30
CA ILE A 52 6.21 13.40 0.01
C ILE A 52 7.25 12.76 -0.91
N ARG A 53 7.81 11.62 -0.48
CA ARG A 53 8.71 10.79 -1.26
C ARG A 53 8.01 9.52 -1.70
N LEU A 54 7.84 9.37 -3.01
CA LEU A 54 7.24 8.18 -3.63
C LEU A 54 8.27 7.05 -3.76
N HIS A 55 7.86 5.83 -3.43
CA HIS A 55 8.62 4.59 -3.63
C HIS A 55 7.74 3.59 -4.37
N GLY A 56 8.07 3.32 -5.63
CA GLY A 56 7.41 2.30 -6.43
C GLY A 56 8.41 1.71 -7.41
N SER A 57 8.23 0.44 -7.78
CA SER A 57 9.03 -0.13 -8.87
C SER A 57 8.50 0.42 -10.19
N GLU A 58 9.40 0.86 -11.07
CA GLU A 58 9.11 1.48 -12.38
C GLU A 58 8.13 0.66 -13.25
N ARG A 59 8.01 -0.65 -12.98
CA ARG A 59 7.15 -1.60 -13.70
C ARG A 59 5.64 -1.37 -13.53
N TYR A 60 5.20 -0.49 -12.64
CA TYR A 60 3.78 -0.18 -12.41
C TYR A 60 3.39 1.27 -12.70
N LEU A 61 4.31 2.10 -13.19
CA LEU A 61 4.10 3.53 -13.41
C LEU A 61 3.15 3.89 -14.57
N THR A 62 2.56 2.93 -15.28
CA THR A 62 1.75 3.22 -16.49
C THR A 62 0.27 3.52 -16.26
N ALA A 63 -0.20 3.84 -15.04
CA ALA A 63 -1.64 4.12 -14.86
C ALA A 63 -2.05 5.28 -13.93
N SER A 64 -1.21 5.82 -13.04
CA SER A 64 -1.72 6.69 -11.96
C SER A 64 -1.43 8.20 -12.07
N LEU A 65 -0.90 8.69 -13.20
CA LEU A 65 -0.69 10.14 -13.42
C LEU A 65 -1.59 10.70 -14.54
N ARG A 66 -2.89 10.37 -14.50
CA ARG A 66 -3.93 11.12 -15.24
C ARG A 66 -5.18 11.33 -14.39
N ARG A 67 -5.13 12.34 -13.52
CA ARG A 67 -6.03 13.52 -13.47
C ARG A 67 -5.90 14.22 -12.12
#